data_AF-A0A7Y8H0L0-F1
#
_entry.id   AF-A0A7Y8H0L0-F1
#
_cell.length_a   1.000
_cell.length_b   1.000
_cell.length_c   1.000
_cell.angle_alpha   90.00
_cell.angle_beta   90.00
_cell.angle_gamma   90.00
#
_symmetry.space_group_name_H-M   'P 1'
#
loop_
_entity.id
_entity.type
_entity.pdbx_description
1 polymer ?
#
loop_
_entity_poly.entity_id
_entity_poly.type
_entity_poly.pdbx_seq_one_letter_code
_entity_poly.pdbx_strand_id
1 'polypeptide(L)'
;MTQRKPKFILASSLIGLAALTLAACNKPPVMVQEPAPSITLGTQVDDAVITSGVKSALLGDEAIKSFDLQVETRKGTVQLSGFVDNQAQIDQAIAVTRSVAGVTEVENGVTLKGTPSTVGTKIDDASVTGRVKTALLADPDIKSFDISVVTFKGEVQLTGFVNNQGQIDQASKLAGVAEGATSVKNELKVKQ
;
A
#
# COMPACT_ATOMS: atom_id res chain seq x y z
N MET A 1 65.87 2.37 -9.10
CA MET A 1 66.78 1.71 -8.14
C MET A 1 67.91 2.68 -7.78
N THR A 2 68.06 3.00 -6.49
CA THR A 2 69.38 3.19 -5.81
C THR A 2 70.14 4.52 -6.06
N GLN A 3 70.63 5.34 -5.12
CA GLN A 3 70.67 5.45 -3.63
C GLN A 3 71.49 6.74 -3.29
N ARG A 4 71.49 7.13 -1.99
CA ARG A 4 72.47 7.96 -1.21
C ARG A 4 72.42 9.51 -1.34
N LYS A 5 71.94 10.28 -0.33
CA LYS A 5 72.46 10.60 1.05
C LYS A 5 73.56 11.72 1.04
N PRO A 6 73.93 12.38 2.17
CA PRO A 6 73.19 12.99 3.32
C PRO A 6 73.75 14.41 3.76
N LYS A 7 73.29 14.93 4.92
CA LYS A 7 73.94 15.87 5.90
C LYS A 7 73.64 17.38 5.81
N PHE A 8 73.55 18.21 6.87
CA PHE A 8 73.67 18.12 8.35
C PHE A 8 73.13 19.45 8.98
N ILE A 9 72.51 19.35 10.18
CA ILE A 9 72.49 20.27 11.36
C ILE A 9 71.98 21.73 11.24
N LEU A 10 70.97 22.08 12.06
CA LEU A 10 71.08 23.05 13.18
C LEU A 10 69.83 23.01 14.07
N ALA A 11 70.05 22.75 15.36
CA ALA A 11 69.09 22.74 16.45
C ALA A 11 68.97 24.15 17.06
N SER A 12 67.79 24.51 17.60
CA SER A 12 67.56 25.42 18.76
C SER A 12 66.04 25.52 19.00
N SER A 13 65.51 24.91 20.06
CA SER A 13 65.10 25.55 21.34
C SER A 13 63.81 26.40 21.21
N LEU A 14 62.64 25.87 21.58
CA LEU A 14 61.95 25.90 22.89
C LEU A 14 61.05 27.14 23.07
N ILE A 15 59.85 26.92 23.67
CA ILE A 15 58.88 27.89 24.20
C ILE A 15 57.99 28.51 23.12
N GLY A 16 56.66 28.51 23.14
CA GLY A 16 55.68 28.25 24.18
C GLY A 16 54.48 29.19 23.94
N LEU A 17 53.27 28.67 24.19
CA LEU A 17 52.07 29.40 24.62
C LEU A 17 51.26 30.27 23.62
N ALA A 18 50.11 29.69 23.26
CA ALA A 18 48.74 30.22 23.33
C ALA A 18 48.27 31.49 22.56
N ALA A 19 47.18 31.23 21.84
CA ALA A 19 45.95 32.02 21.71
C ALA A 19 46.00 33.40 21.04
N LEU A 20 45.48 33.45 19.81
CA LEU A 20 44.67 34.52 19.21
C LEU A 20 44.36 34.02 17.77
N THR A 21 43.14 34.01 17.23
CA THR A 21 42.33 35.19 16.91
C THR A 21 40.94 34.81 16.37
N LEU A 22 39.93 35.54 16.82
CA LEU A 22 38.82 36.12 16.05
C LEU A 22 38.06 35.22 15.06
N ALA A 23 36.90 34.75 15.50
CA ALA A 23 35.85 34.22 14.64
C ALA A 23 35.27 35.33 13.74
N ALA A 24 35.72 35.35 12.47
CA ALA A 24 35.03 36.05 11.40
C ALA A 24 33.87 35.17 10.91
N CYS A 25 32.62 35.63 11.10
CA CYS A 25 31.45 34.97 10.53
C CYS A 25 31.45 35.13 9.01
N ASN A 26 31.75 34.05 8.28
CA ASN A 26 31.47 33.94 6.85
C ASN A 26 30.55 32.72 6.64
N LYS A 27 29.25 32.95 6.43
CA LYS A 27 28.28 31.90 6.11
C LYS A 27 28.62 31.29 4.75
N PRO A 28 28.91 29.99 4.63
CA PRO A 28 28.92 29.33 3.33
C PRO A 28 27.48 29.29 2.77
N PRO A 29 27.30 29.27 1.44
CA PRO A 29 25.98 29.19 0.82
C PRO A 29 25.29 27.91 1.27
N VAL A 30 24.07 28.06 1.77
CA VAL A 30 23.19 26.94 2.12
C VAL A 30 22.94 26.16 0.84
N MET A 31 23.50 24.96 0.78
CA MET A 31 23.09 23.95 -0.18
C MET A 31 21.63 23.61 0.16
N VAL A 32 20.68 24.20 -0.58
CA VAL A 32 19.30 23.72 -0.57
C VAL A 32 19.38 22.35 -1.23
N GLN A 33 19.41 21.32 -0.40
CA GLN A 33 19.36 19.94 -0.84
C GLN A 33 17.98 19.71 -1.45
N GLU A 34 17.94 19.78 -2.77
CA GLU A 34 16.85 19.29 -3.60
C GLU A 34 16.53 17.86 -3.13
N PRO A 35 15.29 17.56 -2.71
CA PRO A 35 14.97 16.22 -2.25
C PRO A 35 15.08 15.28 -3.44
N ALA A 36 16.14 14.47 -3.45
CA ALA A 36 16.29 13.36 -4.37
C ALA A 36 15.03 12.45 -4.28
N PRO A 37 14.56 11.88 -5.40
CA PRO A 37 13.37 11.04 -5.39
C PRO A 37 13.62 9.84 -4.49
N SER A 38 12.95 9.82 -3.34
CA SER A 38 13.05 8.74 -2.37
C SER A 38 12.40 7.48 -2.95
N ILE A 39 13.22 6.44 -2.97
CA ILE A 39 12.87 5.06 -3.33
C ILE A 39 11.66 4.62 -2.50
N THR A 40 10.68 4.04 -3.18
CA THR A 40 9.28 3.73 -2.83
C THR A 40 9.05 2.75 -1.65
N LEU A 41 10.02 2.56 -0.76
CA LEU A 41 9.90 1.64 0.38
C LEU A 41 9.20 2.26 1.59
N GLY A 42 9.34 3.57 1.82
CA GLY A 42 8.67 4.27 2.93
C GLY A 42 7.15 4.21 2.80
N THR A 43 6.62 4.63 1.65
CA THR A 43 5.18 4.68 1.41
C THR A 43 4.50 3.31 1.44
N GLN A 44 5.17 2.24 1.03
CA GLN A 44 4.58 0.89 1.07
C GLN A 44 4.50 0.36 2.51
N VAL A 45 5.51 0.65 3.34
CA VAL A 45 5.47 0.32 4.77
C VAL A 45 4.38 1.15 5.46
N ASP A 46 4.28 2.43 5.13
CA ASP A 46 3.22 3.32 5.64
C ASP A 46 1.83 2.80 5.26
N ASP A 47 1.61 2.44 4.00
CA ASP A 47 0.34 1.89 3.51
C ASP A 47 -0.02 0.55 4.18
N ALA A 48 0.98 -0.29 4.47
CA ALA A 48 0.75 -1.54 5.20
C ALA A 48 0.32 -1.28 6.65
N VAL A 49 0.92 -0.28 7.31
CA VAL A 49 0.52 0.14 8.67
C VAL A 49 -0.89 0.73 8.64
N ILE A 50 -1.22 1.58 7.67
CA ILE A 50 -2.57 2.12 7.49
C ILE A 50 -3.57 0.98 7.25
N THR A 51 -3.27 0.07 6.33
CA THR A 51 -4.13 -1.09 6.03
C THR A 51 -4.36 -1.93 7.28
N SER A 52 -3.31 -2.22 8.05
CA SER A 52 -3.42 -2.95 9.30
C SER A 52 -4.26 -2.18 10.32
N GLY A 53 -4.05 -0.87 10.46
CA GLY A 53 -4.81 -0.01 11.35
C GLY A 53 -6.31 0.00 11.00
N VAL A 54 -6.64 0.13 9.72
CA VAL A 54 -8.03 0.04 9.22
C VAL A 54 -8.62 -1.35 9.49
N LYS A 55 -7.92 -2.43 9.14
CA LYS A 55 -8.40 -3.79 9.42
C LYS A 55 -8.63 -4.00 10.91
N SER A 56 -7.71 -3.55 11.77
CA SER A 56 -7.87 -3.64 13.23
C SER A 56 -9.02 -2.80 13.76
N ALA A 57 -9.20 -1.58 13.27
CA ALA A 57 -10.30 -0.71 13.68
C ALA A 57 -11.66 -1.30 13.27
N LEU A 58 -11.77 -1.84 12.05
CA LEU A 58 -12.95 -2.54 11.59
C LEU A 58 -13.21 -3.83 12.37
N LEU A 59 -12.16 -4.56 12.78
CA LEU A 59 -12.26 -5.76 13.65
C LEU A 59 -12.73 -5.46 15.06
N GLY A 60 -12.43 -4.27 15.58
CA GLY A 60 -12.90 -3.82 16.89
C GLY A 60 -14.35 -3.31 16.91
N ASP A 61 -14.98 -3.15 15.74
CA ASP A 61 -16.35 -2.65 15.63
C ASP A 61 -17.37 -3.79 15.63
N GLU A 62 -18.15 -3.92 16.70
CA GLU A 62 -19.13 -5.00 16.87
C GLU A 62 -20.27 -4.97 15.84
N ALA A 63 -20.55 -3.81 15.24
CA ALA A 63 -21.60 -3.67 14.24
C ALA A 63 -21.16 -4.19 12.86
N ILE A 64 -19.85 -4.31 12.63
CA ILE A 64 -19.26 -4.69 11.34
C ILE A 64 -18.72 -6.11 11.41
N LYS A 65 -19.18 -6.97 10.50
CA LYS A 65 -18.56 -8.27 10.25
C LYS A 65 -17.31 -8.07 9.40
N SER A 66 -16.20 -7.70 10.03
CA SER A 66 -14.99 -7.24 9.32
C SER A 66 -14.36 -8.28 8.40
N PHE A 67 -14.65 -9.57 8.59
CA PHE A 67 -14.23 -10.64 7.67
C PHE A 67 -14.92 -10.60 6.30
N ASP A 68 -16.08 -9.93 6.19
CA ASP A 68 -16.79 -9.75 4.92
C ASP A 68 -16.33 -8.49 4.17
N LEU A 69 -15.39 -7.71 4.73
CA LEU A 69 -14.80 -6.51 4.15
C LEU A 69 -13.33 -6.72 3.79
N GLN A 70 -12.93 -6.21 2.64
CA GLN A 70 -11.52 -6.10 2.24
C GLN A 70 -11.08 -4.65 2.18
N VAL A 71 -9.79 -4.46 2.38
CA VAL A 71 -9.15 -3.15 2.52
C VAL A 71 -7.86 -3.20 1.74
N GLU A 72 -7.73 -2.32 0.75
CA GLU A 72 -6.52 -2.10 -0.03
C GLU A 72 -6.10 -0.64 0.11
N THR A 73 -4.83 -0.38 0.45
CA THR A 73 -4.33 0.99 0.65
C THR A 73 -3.17 1.28 -0.28
N ARG A 74 -3.16 2.49 -0.85
CA ARG A 74 -2.01 3.01 -1.61
C ARG A 74 -1.88 4.52 -1.44
N LYS A 75 -0.70 5.00 -1.05
CA LYS A 75 -0.38 6.42 -0.84
C LYS A 75 -1.44 7.12 0.05
N GLY A 76 -1.93 6.43 1.08
CA GLY A 76 -2.98 6.93 1.98
C GLY A 76 -4.43 6.84 1.45
N THR A 77 -4.65 6.51 0.18
CA THR A 77 -5.98 6.23 -0.37
C THR A 77 -6.38 4.79 -0.05
N VAL A 78 -7.50 4.62 0.65
CA VAL A 78 -8.03 3.32 1.05
C VAL A 78 -9.23 2.95 0.19
N GLN A 79 -9.19 1.81 -0.49
CA GLN A 79 -10.34 1.18 -1.13
C GLN A 79 -10.96 0.17 -0.16
N LEU A 80 -12.24 0.36 0.14
CA LEU A 80 -13.06 -0.60 0.90
C LEU A 80 -13.92 -1.39 -0.06
N SER A 81 -13.92 -2.72 0.05
CA SER A 81 -14.77 -3.59 -0.77
C SER A 81 -15.37 -4.72 0.04
N GLY A 82 -16.35 -5.41 -0.54
CA GLY A 82 -17.04 -6.52 0.10
C GLY A 82 -18.54 -6.25 0.28
N PHE A 83 -19.17 -7.06 1.13
CA PHE A 83 -20.62 -7.18 1.15
C PHE A 83 -21.17 -7.11 2.58
N VAL A 84 -22.08 -6.17 2.84
CA VAL A 84 -22.66 -5.94 4.18
C VAL A 84 -24.18 -6.03 4.19
N ASP A 85 -24.77 -6.25 5.35
CA ASP A 85 -26.20 -6.58 5.49
C ASP A 85 -27.11 -5.33 5.42
N ASN A 86 -26.59 -4.13 5.71
CA ASN A 86 -27.36 -2.88 5.71
C ASN A 86 -26.50 -1.62 5.48
N GLN A 87 -27.15 -0.50 5.17
CA GLN A 87 -26.47 0.77 4.87
C GLN A 87 -25.69 1.33 6.06
N ALA A 88 -26.19 1.16 7.29
CA ALA A 88 -25.50 1.65 8.49
C ALA A 88 -24.12 1.00 8.66
N GLN A 89 -23.96 -0.27 8.25
CA GLN A 89 -22.65 -0.93 8.23
C GLN A 89 -21.69 -0.31 7.20
N ILE A 90 -22.19 0.13 6.04
CA ILE A 90 -21.38 0.85 5.04
C ILE A 90 -20.90 2.17 5.64
N ASP A 91 -21.84 2.96 6.17
CA ASP A 91 -21.56 4.28 6.71
C ASP A 91 -20.58 4.20 7.89
N GLN A 92 -20.76 3.21 8.77
CA GLN A 92 -19.85 2.92 9.87
C GLN A 92 -18.47 2.49 9.38
N ALA A 93 -18.39 1.59 8.39
CA ALA A 93 -17.10 1.15 7.85
C ALA A 93 -16.30 2.32 7.24
N ILE A 94 -16.98 3.23 6.54
CA ILE A 94 -16.38 4.45 6.01
C ILE A 94 -15.91 5.36 7.14
N ALA A 95 -16.74 5.58 8.17
CA ALA A 95 -16.41 6.44 9.30
C ALA A 95 -15.20 5.91 10.09
N VAL A 96 -15.20 4.61 10.40
CA VAL A 96 -14.08 3.93 11.09
C VAL A 96 -12.81 4.03 10.26
N THR A 97 -12.88 3.77 8.95
CA THR A 97 -11.71 3.87 8.06
C THR A 97 -11.15 5.28 8.02
N ARG A 98 -11.99 6.31 7.92
CA ARG A 98 -11.56 7.71 7.93
C ARG A 98 -10.93 8.15 9.25
N SER A 99 -11.25 7.48 10.35
CA SER A 99 -10.69 7.80 11.67
C SER A 99 -9.25 7.31 11.85
N VAL A 100 -8.77 6.42 10.98
CA VAL A 100 -7.42 5.87 11.05
C VAL A 100 -6.39 6.90 10.58
N ALA A 101 -5.36 7.12 11.40
CA ALA A 101 -4.28 8.03 11.08
C ALA A 101 -3.56 7.62 9.78
N GLY A 102 -3.30 8.61 8.91
CA GLY A 102 -2.64 8.38 7.62
C GLY A 102 -3.59 8.13 6.45
N VAL A 103 -4.88 7.90 6.71
CA VAL A 103 -5.90 7.83 5.64
C VAL A 103 -6.15 9.24 5.09
N THR A 104 -5.91 9.40 3.79
CA THR A 104 -6.12 10.67 3.07
C THR A 104 -7.44 10.69 2.33
N GLU A 105 -7.83 9.54 1.78
CA GLU A 105 -9.06 9.36 1.00
C GLU A 105 -9.62 7.96 1.23
N VAL A 106 -10.96 7.85 1.22
CA VAL A 106 -11.66 6.56 1.32
C VAL A 106 -12.57 6.40 0.12
N GLU A 107 -12.30 5.37 -0.65
CA GLU A 107 -13.09 4.94 -1.79
C GLU A 107 -14.00 3.79 -1.36
N ASN A 108 -15.31 4.00 -1.47
CA ASN A 108 -16.29 3.02 -1.08
C ASN A 108 -16.72 2.16 -2.27
N GLY A 109 -16.31 0.90 -2.28
CA GLY A 109 -16.79 -0.16 -3.17
C GLY A 109 -17.74 -1.16 -2.50
N VAL A 110 -18.07 -0.98 -1.22
CA VAL A 110 -18.89 -1.92 -0.43
C VAL A 110 -20.32 -1.99 -0.97
N THR A 111 -20.83 -3.21 -1.14
CA THR A 111 -22.17 -3.49 -1.68
C THR A 111 -23.11 -4.05 -0.61
N LEU A 112 -24.40 -3.72 -0.70
CA LEU A 112 -25.43 -4.29 0.15
C LEU A 112 -25.81 -5.71 -0.28
N LYS A 113 -25.86 -6.63 0.68
CA LYS A 113 -26.40 -7.97 0.51
C LYS A 113 -27.91 -7.86 0.38
N GLY A 114 -28.44 -8.04 -0.83
CA GLY A 114 -29.89 -8.02 -1.05
C GLY A 114 -30.64 -9.20 -0.40
N THR A 115 -29.95 -10.32 -0.14
CA THR A 115 -30.55 -11.51 0.48
C THR A 115 -29.53 -12.23 1.37
N PRO A 116 -29.95 -12.86 2.48
CA PRO A 116 -29.05 -13.63 3.33
C PRO A 116 -28.31 -14.73 2.55
N SER A 117 -27.06 -14.99 2.92
CA SER A 117 -26.29 -16.12 2.38
C SER A 117 -26.49 -17.36 3.23
N THR A 118 -26.54 -18.51 2.57
CA THR A 118 -26.47 -19.82 3.21
C THR A 118 -25.01 -20.27 3.30
N VAL A 119 -24.75 -21.29 4.13
CA VAL A 119 -23.42 -21.92 4.20
C VAL A 119 -22.98 -22.43 2.83
N GLY A 120 -23.90 -23.00 2.04
CA GLY A 120 -23.62 -23.44 0.67
C GLY A 120 -23.11 -22.30 -0.22
N THR A 121 -23.85 -21.17 -0.27
CA THR A 121 -23.43 -20.03 -1.10
C THR A 121 -22.06 -19.47 -0.72
N LYS A 122 -21.70 -19.46 0.58
CA LYS A 122 -20.36 -19.01 1.01
C LYS A 122 -19.24 -19.95 0.55
N ILE A 123 -19.49 -21.26 0.51
CA ILE A 123 -18.52 -22.23 0.00
C ILE A 123 -18.36 -22.08 -1.52
N ASP A 124 -19.47 -21.90 -2.24
CA ASP A 124 -19.46 -21.63 -3.67
C ASP A 124 -18.67 -20.35 -3.98
N ASP A 125 -18.96 -19.26 -3.26
CA ASP A 125 -18.26 -17.98 -3.40
C ASP A 125 -16.77 -18.07 -3.08
N ALA A 126 -16.38 -18.85 -2.06
CA ALA A 126 -14.98 -19.10 -1.74
C ALA A 126 -14.27 -19.86 -2.87
N SER A 127 -14.96 -20.83 -3.48
CA SER A 127 -14.43 -21.59 -4.62
C SER A 127 -14.29 -20.73 -5.87
N VAL A 128 -15.27 -19.86 -6.17
CA VAL A 128 -15.17 -18.86 -7.24
C VAL A 128 -14.01 -17.91 -6.98
N THR A 129 -13.91 -17.35 -5.77
CA THR A 129 -12.80 -16.46 -5.37
C THR A 129 -11.45 -17.15 -5.54
N GLY A 130 -11.32 -18.41 -5.11
CA GLY A 130 -10.11 -19.21 -5.28
C GLY A 130 -9.75 -19.41 -6.75
N ARG A 131 -10.73 -19.72 -7.61
CA ARG A 131 -10.54 -19.87 -9.06
C ARG A 131 -10.09 -18.55 -9.71
N VAL A 132 -10.74 -17.44 -9.39
CA VAL A 132 -10.36 -16.11 -9.89
C VAL A 132 -8.93 -15.77 -9.44
N LYS A 133 -8.59 -15.93 -8.16
CA LYS A 133 -7.22 -15.69 -7.67
C LYS A 133 -6.20 -16.59 -8.35
N THR A 134 -6.53 -17.85 -8.59
CA THR A 134 -5.66 -18.78 -9.32
C THR A 134 -5.44 -18.33 -10.76
N ALA A 135 -6.50 -17.87 -11.45
CA ALA A 135 -6.40 -17.35 -12.80
C ALA A 135 -5.54 -16.09 -12.88
N LEU A 136 -5.70 -15.15 -11.93
CA LEU A 136 -4.87 -13.95 -11.82
C LEU A 136 -3.40 -14.30 -11.50
N LEU A 137 -3.17 -15.31 -10.67
CA LEU A 137 -1.81 -15.79 -10.34
C LEU A 137 -1.11 -16.49 -11.50
N ALA A 138 -1.87 -17.10 -12.41
CA ALA A 138 -1.33 -17.78 -13.58
C ALA A 138 -0.92 -16.80 -14.70
N ASP A 139 -1.39 -15.55 -14.65
CA ASP A 139 -1.05 -14.52 -15.62
C ASP A 139 0.27 -13.82 -15.22
N PRO A 140 1.34 -13.91 -16.03
CA PRO A 140 2.64 -13.34 -15.70
C PRO A 140 2.67 -11.80 -15.72
N ASP A 141 1.72 -11.16 -16.42
CA ASP A 141 1.65 -9.71 -16.56
C ASP A 141 0.84 -9.05 -15.44
N ILE A 142 0.17 -9.85 -14.60
CA ILE A 142 -0.64 -9.37 -13.48
C ILE A 142 0.06 -9.63 -12.14
N LYS A 143 0.19 -8.56 -11.35
CA LYS A 143 0.59 -8.68 -9.94
C LYS A 143 -0.63 -9.03 -9.10
N SER A 144 -0.99 -10.32 -9.07
CA SER A 144 -2.22 -10.76 -8.37
C SER A 144 -2.26 -10.38 -6.88
N PHE A 145 -1.12 -10.17 -6.23
CA PHE A 145 -1.08 -9.74 -4.82
C PHE A 145 -1.47 -8.28 -4.61
N ASP A 146 -1.47 -7.46 -5.65
CA ASP A 146 -1.96 -6.07 -5.61
C ASP A 146 -3.47 -5.98 -5.91
N ILE A 147 -4.14 -7.13 -6.09
CA ILE A 147 -5.56 -7.24 -6.45
C ILE A 147 -6.29 -8.04 -5.37
N SER A 148 -7.27 -7.40 -4.74
CA SER A 148 -8.25 -8.06 -3.89
C SER A 148 -9.42 -8.57 -4.72
N VAL A 149 -9.83 -9.79 -4.39
CA VAL A 149 -11.00 -10.45 -5.00
C VAL A 149 -11.94 -10.85 -3.89
N VAL A 150 -13.19 -10.39 -3.99
CA VAL A 150 -14.30 -10.79 -3.11
C VAL A 150 -15.44 -11.26 -3.98
N THR A 151 -16.06 -12.39 -3.63
CA THR A 151 -17.23 -12.91 -4.37
C THR A 151 -18.43 -13.02 -3.44
N PHE A 152 -19.61 -12.67 -3.93
CA PHE A 152 -20.88 -12.91 -3.25
C PHE A 152 -21.96 -13.31 -4.24
N LYS A 153 -22.52 -14.52 -4.09
CA LYS A 153 -23.52 -15.10 -4.99
C LYS A 153 -23.14 -15.00 -6.48
N GLY A 154 -21.86 -15.25 -6.76
CA GLY A 154 -21.29 -15.17 -8.11
C GLY A 154 -20.95 -13.75 -8.61
N GLU A 155 -21.31 -12.68 -7.88
CA GLU A 155 -20.81 -11.34 -8.18
C GLU A 155 -19.37 -11.22 -7.67
N VAL A 156 -18.42 -11.07 -8.59
CA VAL A 156 -17.00 -10.90 -8.30
C VAL A 156 -16.65 -9.42 -8.27
N GLN A 157 -16.11 -8.94 -7.15
CA GLN A 157 -15.56 -7.60 -7.02
C GLN A 157 -14.03 -7.64 -7.08
N LEU A 158 -13.47 -6.84 -7.99
CA LEU A 158 -12.02 -6.64 -8.13
C LEU A 158 -11.66 -5.26 -7.63
N THR A 159 -10.78 -5.19 -6.63
CA THR A 159 -10.28 -3.94 -6.05
C THR A 159 -8.76 -3.98 -5.91
N GLY A 160 -8.14 -2.81 -5.75
CA GLY A 160 -6.69 -2.69 -5.64
C GLY A 160 -6.08 -1.84 -6.75
N PHE A 161 -4.76 -1.98 -6.93
CA PHE A 161 -3.98 -1.05 -7.74
C PHE A 161 -3.04 -1.76 -8.69
N VAL A 162 -3.16 -1.51 -10.00
CA VAL A 162 -2.39 -2.16 -11.06
C VAL A 162 -1.58 -1.16 -11.88
N ASN A 163 -0.60 -1.61 -12.65
CA ASN A 163 0.39 -0.71 -13.25
C ASN A 163 -0.11 0.00 -14.53
N ASN A 164 -1.13 -0.53 -15.20
CA ASN A 164 -1.67 0.04 -16.43
C ASN A 164 -3.10 -0.46 -16.70
N GLN A 165 -3.78 0.16 -17.67
CA GLN A 165 -5.14 -0.20 -18.05
C GLN A 165 -5.25 -1.63 -18.62
N GLY A 166 -4.24 -2.10 -19.34
CA GLY A 166 -4.24 -3.47 -19.86
C GLY A 166 -4.36 -4.53 -18.76
N GLN A 167 -3.71 -4.29 -17.61
CA GLN A 167 -3.86 -5.16 -16.43
C GLN A 167 -5.26 -5.13 -15.83
N ILE A 168 -5.95 -3.98 -15.86
CA ILE A 168 -7.36 -3.87 -15.44
C ILE A 168 -8.24 -4.73 -16.34
N ASP A 169 -8.06 -4.59 -17.66
CA ASP A 169 -8.87 -5.27 -18.67
C ASP A 169 -8.65 -6.80 -18.62
N GLN A 170 -7.39 -7.24 -18.50
CA GLN A 170 -7.07 -8.66 -18.34
C GLN A 170 -7.63 -9.23 -17.04
N ALA A 171 -7.46 -8.54 -15.90
CA ALA A 171 -8.02 -8.99 -14.64
C ALA A 171 -9.55 -9.14 -14.69
N SER A 172 -10.24 -8.17 -15.32
CA SER A 172 -11.69 -8.23 -15.54
C SER A 172 -12.09 -9.44 -16.37
N LYS A 173 -11.35 -9.71 -17.44
CA LYS A 173 -11.59 -10.84 -18.33
C LYS A 173 -11.39 -12.17 -17.62
N LEU A 174 -10.28 -12.32 -16.89
CA LEU A 174 -9.95 -13.53 -16.14
C LEU A 174 -10.99 -13.81 -15.03
N ALA A 175 -11.47 -12.78 -14.35
CA ALA A 175 -12.53 -12.91 -13.37
C ALA A 175 -13.86 -13.35 -14.00
N GLY A 176 -14.19 -12.81 -15.18
CA GLY A 176 -15.45 -13.12 -15.87
C GLY A 176 -15.55 -14.52 -16.46
N VAL A 177 -14.42 -15.19 -16.71
CA VAL A 177 -14.41 -16.58 -17.22
C VAL A 177 -14.36 -17.63 -16.11
N ALA A 178 -14.20 -17.21 -14.85
CA ALA A 178 -14.21 -18.14 -13.72
C ALA A 178 -15.60 -18.77 -13.60
N GLU A 179 -15.64 -20.10 -13.58
CA GLU A 179 -16.89 -20.84 -13.41
C GLU A 179 -17.58 -20.43 -12.10
N GLY A 180 -18.88 -20.16 -12.17
CA GLY A 180 -19.69 -19.65 -11.05
C GLY A 180 -19.67 -18.12 -10.89
N ALA A 181 -18.83 -17.39 -11.64
CA ALA A 181 -18.97 -15.94 -11.75
C ALA A 181 -20.17 -15.59 -12.64
N THR A 182 -21.07 -14.76 -12.12
CA THR A 182 -22.27 -14.27 -12.82
C THR A 182 -22.13 -12.83 -13.27
N SER A 183 -21.39 -12.02 -12.51
CA SER A 183 -21.06 -10.64 -12.85
C SER A 183 -19.69 -10.26 -12.30
N VAL A 184 -19.06 -9.27 -12.91
CA VAL A 184 -17.79 -8.71 -12.45
C VAL A 184 -17.94 -7.22 -12.25
N LYS A 185 -17.71 -6.76 -11.02
CA LYS A 185 -17.59 -5.35 -10.66
C LYS A 185 -16.09 -5.03 -10.58
N ASN A 186 -15.59 -4.26 -11.52
CA ASN A 186 -14.19 -3.88 -11.58
C ASN A 186 -14.00 -2.46 -11.07
N GLU A 187 -13.30 -2.32 -9.94
CA GLU A 187 -12.96 -1.06 -9.30
C GLU A 187 -11.43 -0.90 -9.20
N LEU A 188 -10.67 -1.65 -10.00
CA LEU A 188 -9.21 -1.54 -10.06
C LEU A 188 -8.78 -0.16 -10.53
N LYS A 189 -7.68 0.33 -9.96
CA LYS A 189 -7.09 1.62 -10.33
C LYS A 189 -5.68 1.49 -10.86
N VAL A 190 -5.34 2.35 -11.81
CA VAL A 190 -3.95 2.47 -12.25
C VAL A 190 -3.16 3.23 -11.19
N LYS A 191 -2.04 2.63 -10.80
CA LYS A 191 -1.03 3.20 -9.91
C LYS A 191 -0.58 4.57 -10.42
N GLN A 192 -0.95 5.62 -9.69
CA GLN A 192 -0.32 6.94 -9.80
C GLN A 192 1.04 6.95 -9.10
#